data_AF-A0A9Q1RC87-F1
#
_entry.id   AF-A0A9Q1RC87-F1
#
_cell.length_a   1.000
_cell.length_b   1.000
_cell.length_c   1.000
_cell.angle_alpha   90.00
_cell.angle_beta   90.00
_cell.angle_gamma   90.00
#
_symmetry.space_group_name_H-M   'P 1'
#
loop_
_entity.id
_entity.type
_entity.pdbx_description
1 polymer ?
#
loop_
_entity_poly.entity_id
_entity_poly.type
_entity_poly.pdbx_seq_one_letter_code
_entity_poly.pdbx_strand_id
1 'polypeptide(L)'
;MDALRKQASKIREQVAKQQQAVIKQFSATGYEGSDVMVIDEVEMQLHHQLDKLYKSTREKRDFQKEIVKAAETFTAIGYKHIEAGTKLSEDCCKYGVENPNGEVLAKAASIYGDARKHAEKEVEDLNKLFFSQVLEPLRAMLAGSPLEDARHLAQRYSKMRQEAEIQAAEVSRRQVRVREAPIPENVAKLLAAETKMQELKANMAVLGKEAAAALAAVESQQERLTFQRLVAMVEAEKLYHERVAIILGNIEAEIISEKQRKEAAPPVATLPVNPPPAHIPEKTKYCLAEAIHSFEAESEKELSLSVGDYVVVRKVTQSGWSEGECQGKAGWFPSDYVEKRQRVPTSNGATEVY
;
A
#
# COMPACT_ATOMS: atom_id res chain seq x y z
N MET A 1 10.01 26.86 28.62
CA MET A 1 9.79 25.40 28.72
C MET A 1 9.62 24.91 30.16
N ASP A 2 10.44 25.34 31.12
CA ASP A 2 10.32 24.85 32.51
C ASP A 2 9.11 25.39 33.29
N ALA A 3 8.61 26.59 32.96
CA ALA A 3 7.37 27.11 33.53
C ALA A 3 6.15 26.24 33.17
N LEU A 4 6.07 25.78 31.91
CA LEU A 4 5.03 24.86 31.44
C LEU A 4 5.14 23.48 32.11
N ARG A 5 6.36 22.97 32.35
CA ARG A 5 6.56 21.72 33.09
C ARG A 5 6.12 21.83 34.55
N LYS A 6 6.42 22.94 35.22
CA LYS A 6 5.98 23.22 36.60
C LYS A 6 4.46 23.39 36.70
N GLN A 7 3.84 23.97 35.67
CA GLN A 7 2.38 24.08 35.61
C GLN A 7 1.73 22.71 35.35
N ALA A 8 2.31 21.88 34.48
CA ALA A 8 1.86 20.51 34.26
C ALA A 8 2.08 19.59 35.47
N SER A 9 3.14 19.79 36.27
CA SER A 9 3.32 19.04 37.53
C SER A 9 2.31 19.47 38.59
N LYS A 10 2.02 20.76 38.72
CA LYS A 10 0.96 21.27 39.62
C LYS A 10 -0.42 20.73 39.25
N ILE A 11 -0.76 20.72 37.96
CA ILE A 11 -2.04 20.16 37.49
C ILE A 11 -2.11 18.66 37.78
N ARG A 12 -1.01 17.90 37.56
CA ARG A 12 -0.97 16.47 37.90
C ARG A 12 -1.13 16.21 39.40
N GLU A 13 -0.48 17.00 40.24
CA GLU A 13 -0.60 16.86 41.70
C GLU A 13 -1.99 17.26 42.20
N GLN A 14 -2.60 18.27 41.59
CA GLN A 14 -3.96 18.70 41.89
C GLN A 14 -4.99 17.65 41.44
N VAL A 15 -4.81 17.05 40.27
CA VAL A 15 -5.62 15.92 39.79
C VAL A 15 -5.44 14.69 40.69
N ALA A 16 -4.21 14.38 41.12
CA ALA A 16 -3.97 13.27 42.05
C ALA A 16 -4.65 13.51 43.41
N LYS A 17 -4.55 14.71 43.98
CA LYS A 17 -5.26 15.08 45.22
C LYS A 17 -6.77 15.03 45.05
N GLN A 18 -7.29 15.42 43.88
CA GLN A 18 -8.72 15.39 43.58
C GLN A 18 -9.23 13.96 43.36
N GLN A 19 -8.46 13.10 42.69
CA GLN A 19 -8.73 11.66 42.60
C GLN A 19 -8.71 11.01 43.97
N GLN A 20 -7.76 11.36 44.84
CA GLN A 20 -7.66 10.82 46.19
C GLN A 20 -8.77 11.34 47.11
N ALA A 21 -9.21 12.59 46.91
CA ALA A 21 -10.38 13.15 47.59
C ALA A 21 -11.68 12.49 47.11
N VAL A 22 -11.82 12.21 45.80
CA VAL A 22 -12.95 11.48 45.22
C VAL A 22 -12.98 10.04 45.73
N ILE A 23 -11.84 9.34 45.76
CA ILE A 23 -11.71 8.02 46.38
C ILE A 23 -12.07 8.09 47.87
N LYS A 24 -11.63 9.12 48.59
CA LYS A 24 -12.03 9.34 49.99
C LYS A 24 -13.52 9.64 50.16
N GLN A 25 -14.13 10.31 49.20
CA GLN A 25 -15.56 10.66 49.23
C GLN A 25 -16.45 9.46 48.88
N PHE A 26 -15.96 8.55 48.02
CA PHE A 26 -16.57 7.25 47.74
C PHE A 26 -16.22 6.19 48.80
N SER A 27 -15.14 6.35 49.56
CA SER A 27 -14.84 5.53 50.75
C SER A 27 -15.50 6.07 52.03
N ALA A 28 -16.06 7.29 52.00
CA ALA A 28 -16.75 7.92 53.13
C ALA A 28 -18.22 7.51 53.24
N THR A 29 -18.74 6.66 52.36
CA THR A 29 -19.96 5.90 52.64
C THR A 29 -19.59 4.65 53.44
N GLY A 30 -19.41 4.82 54.76
CA GLY A 30 -19.60 3.75 55.75
C GLY A 30 -18.48 2.72 55.94
N TYR A 31 -17.22 3.02 55.61
CA TYR A 31 -16.08 2.19 56.05
C TYR A 31 -15.40 2.81 57.28
N GLU A 32 -16.09 2.77 58.42
CA GLU A 32 -15.42 2.72 59.72
C GLU A 32 -15.05 1.26 60.03
N GLY A 33 -13.91 1.06 60.67
CA GLY A 33 -13.20 -0.21 60.81
C GLY A 33 -14.11 -1.40 61.15
N SER A 34 -14.33 -2.23 60.14
CA SER A 34 -14.78 -3.61 60.30
C SER A 34 -13.65 -4.49 59.80
N ASP A 35 -13.15 -5.36 60.65
CA ASP A 35 -12.15 -6.41 60.39
C ASP A 35 -12.67 -7.51 59.44
N VAL A 36 -13.60 -7.13 58.55
CA VAL A 36 -14.25 -8.01 57.57
C VAL A 36 -13.86 -7.52 56.19
N MET A 37 -12.62 -7.81 55.78
CA MET A 37 -12.25 -7.80 54.37
C MET A 37 -13.01 -8.94 53.67
N VAL A 38 -14.07 -8.57 52.96
CA VAL A 38 -14.93 -9.49 52.21
C VAL A 38 -14.20 -10.16 51.04
N ILE A 39 -13.23 -9.45 50.46
CA ILE A 39 -12.56 -9.77 49.21
C ILE A 39 -11.06 -9.84 49.47
N ASP A 40 -10.48 -11.03 49.29
CA ASP A 40 -9.04 -11.25 49.42
C ASP A 40 -8.30 -10.46 48.33
N GLU A 41 -7.09 -9.98 48.62
CA GLU A 41 -6.26 -9.18 47.70
C GLU A 41 -6.07 -9.88 46.35
N VAL A 42 -6.00 -11.21 46.38
CA VAL A 42 -5.90 -12.09 45.20
C VAL A 42 -7.13 -11.97 44.29
N GLU A 43 -8.34 -11.88 44.84
CA GLU A 43 -9.58 -11.73 44.06
C GLU A 43 -9.62 -10.35 43.41
N MET A 44 -9.24 -9.31 44.15
CA MET A 44 -9.21 -7.94 43.63
C MET A 44 -8.24 -7.81 42.45
N GLN A 45 -7.06 -8.44 42.56
CA GLN A 45 -6.09 -8.50 41.46
C GLN A 45 -6.66 -9.24 40.25
N LEU A 46 -7.34 -10.37 40.45
CA LEU A 46 -7.99 -11.13 39.39
C LEU A 46 -9.10 -10.33 38.70
N HIS A 47 -9.94 -9.65 39.47
CA HIS A 47 -10.99 -8.78 38.95
C HIS A 47 -10.41 -7.66 38.08
N HIS A 48 -9.36 -7.00 38.57
CA HIS A 48 -8.68 -5.94 37.84
C HIS A 48 -8.04 -6.46 36.53
N GLN A 49 -7.42 -7.64 36.59
CA GLN A 49 -6.88 -8.30 35.40
C GLN A 49 -7.98 -8.59 34.37
N LEU A 50 -9.13 -9.11 34.81
CA LEU A 50 -10.27 -9.38 33.93
C LEU A 50 -10.82 -8.12 33.28
N ASP A 51 -10.96 -7.02 34.03
CA ASP A 51 -11.41 -5.73 33.47
C ASP A 51 -10.44 -5.20 32.42
N LYS A 52 -9.12 -5.32 32.67
CA LYS A 52 -8.09 -4.96 31.69
C LYS A 52 -8.19 -5.80 30.41
N LEU A 53 -8.30 -7.12 30.56
CA LEU A 53 -8.42 -8.05 29.42
C LEU A 53 -9.70 -7.78 28.62
N TYR A 54 -10.82 -7.53 29.30
CA TYR A 54 -12.09 -7.21 28.65
C TYR A 54 -12.03 -5.92 27.83
N LYS A 55 -11.42 -4.86 28.37
CA LYS A 55 -11.20 -3.59 27.66
C LYS A 55 -10.29 -3.78 26.46
N SER A 56 -9.15 -4.44 26.66
CA SER A 56 -8.17 -4.68 25.59
C SER A 56 -8.75 -5.51 24.43
N THR A 57 -9.44 -6.61 24.72
CA THR A 57 -10.07 -7.45 23.68
C THR A 57 -11.18 -6.73 22.92
N ARG A 58 -11.89 -5.80 23.59
CA ARG A 58 -12.86 -4.90 22.93
C ARG A 58 -12.17 -3.92 21.99
N GLU A 59 -11.17 -3.19 22.46
CA GLU A 59 -10.42 -2.22 21.66
C GLU A 59 -9.78 -2.86 20.42
N LYS A 60 -9.18 -4.05 20.58
CA LYS A 60 -8.61 -4.83 19.48
C LYS A 60 -9.66 -5.26 18.47
N ARG A 61 -10.83 -5.71 18.93
CA ARG A 61 -11.95 -6.05 18.04
C ARG A 61 -12.41 -4.84 17.22
N ASP A 62 -12.52 -3.68 17.86
CA ASP A 62 -12.96 -2.45 17.18
C ASP A 62 -11.93 -2.00 16.15
N PHE A 63 -10.63 -2.06 16.47
CA PHE A 63 -9.56 -1.80 15.50
C PHE A 63 -9.57 -2.79 14.32
N GLN A 64 -9.76 -4.09 14.59
CA GLN A 64 -9.89 -5.12 13.55
C GLN A 64 -11.03 -4.84 12.58
N LYS A 65 -12.17 -4.32 13.06
CA LYS A 65 -13.29 -3.92 12.21
C LYS A 65 -12.94 -2.74 11.30
N GLU A 66 -12.22 -1.75 11.82
CA GLU A 66 -11.77 -0.61 11.01
C GLU A 66 -10.79 -1.07 9.91
N ILE A 67 -9.88 -2.00 10.20
CA ILE A 67 -9.02 -2.61 9.18
C ILE A 67 -9.85 -3.30 8.10
N VAL A 68 -10.82 -4.14 8.48
CA VAL A 68 -11.69 -4.85 7.52
C VAL A 68 -12.43 -3.85 6.62
N LYS A 69 -13.04 -2.82 7.21
CA LYS A 69 -13.77 -1.78 6.47
C LYS A 69 -12.87 -0.99 5.51
N ALA A 70 -11.66 -0.64 5.94
CA ALA A 70 -10.68 0.05 5.10
C ALA A 70 -10.25 -0.84 3.93
N ALA A 71 -9.89 -2.11 4.19
CA ALA A 71 -9.48 -3.06 3.17
C ALA A 71 -10.60 -3.38 2.17
N GLU A 72 -11.87 -3.46 2.62
CA GLU A 72 -13.04 -3.56 1.73
C GLU A 72 -13.15 -2.35 0.80
N THR A 73 -12.95 -1.16 1.34
CA THR A 73 -12.99 0.09 0.58
C THR A 73 -11.87 0.14 -0.45
N PHE A 74 -10.64 -0.22 -0.07
CA PHE A 74 -9.51 -0.31 -1.01
C PHE A 74 -9.78 -1.32 -2.13
N THR A 75 -10.29 -2.50 -1.79
CA THR A 75 -10.62 -3.53 -2.78
C THR A 75 -11.69 -3.04 -3.76
N ALA A 76 -12.74 -2.35 -3.26
CA ALA A 76 -13.80 -1.78 -4.10
C ALA A 76 -13.28 -0.67 -5.02
N ILE A 77 -12.38 0.19 -4.54
CA ILE A 77 -11.71 1.20 -5.37
C ILE A 77 -10.82 0.53 -6.41
N GLY A 78 -10.09 -0.53 -6.02
CA GLY A 78 -9.23 -1.31 -6.90
C GLY A 78 -10.00 -1.91 -8.08
N TYR A 79 -11.21 -2.47 -7.86
CA TYR A 79 -12.04 -2.96 -8.96
C TYR A 79 -12.42 -1.86 -9.96
N LYS A 80 -12.78 -0.66 -9.47
CA LYS A 80 -13.09 0.48 -10.35
C LYS A 80 -11.85 0.97 -11.11
N HIS A 81 -10.68 0.92 -10.46
CA HIS A 81 -9.41 1.25 -11.11
C HIS A 81 -9.12 0.30 -12.27
N ILE A 82 -9.25 -1.02 -12.03
CA ILE A 82 -9.06 -2.07 -13.04
C ILE A 82 -10.02 -1.87 -14.21
N GLU A 83 -11.30 -1.59 -13.96
CA GLU A 83 -12.30 -1.35 -15.00
C GLU A 83 -11.90 -0.15 -15.89
N ALA A 84 -11.56 0.98 -15.28
CA ALA A 84 -11.14 2.17 -16.01
C ALA A 84 -9.82 1.97 -16.77
N GLY A 85 -8.85 1.31 -16.14
CA GLY A 85 -7.53 1.03 -16.73
C GLY A 85 -7.60 0.02 -17.88
N THR A 86 -8.42 -1.02 -17.74
CA THR A 86 -8.69 -2.00 -18.81
C THR A 86 -9.34 -1.31 -20.00
N LYS A 87 -10.31 -0.42 -19.74
CA LYS A 87 -10.97 0.32 -20.81
C LYS A 87 -10.00 1.23 -21.58
N LEU A 88 -9.11 1.93 -20.86
CA LEU A 88 -8.07 2.75 -21.46
C LEU A 88 -7.08 1.89 -22.28
N SER A 89 -6.68 0.74 -21.76
CA SER A 89 -5.83 -0.23 -22.47
C SER A 89 -6.46 -0.64 -23.80
N GLU A 90 -7.73 -1.05 -23.79
CA GLU A 90 -8.48 -1.44 -24.99
C GLU A 90 -8.54 -0.31 -26.03
N ASP A 91 -8.85 0.92 -25.60
CA ASP A 91 -8.95 2.07 -26.50
C ASP A 91 -7.59 2.43 -27.12
N CYS A 92 -6.50 2.34 -26.34
CA CYS A 92 -5.13 2.54 -26.83
C CYS A 92 -4.69 1.46 -27.84
N CYS A 93 -4.93 0.18 -27.54
CA CYS A 93 -4.65 -0.93 -28.46
C CYS A 93 -5.48 -0.81 -29.74
N LYS A 94 -6.77 -0.46 -29.61
CA LYS A 94 -7.68 -0.26 -30.75
C LYS A 94 -7.17 0.86 -31.66
N TYR A 95 -6.78 2.00 -31.09
CA TYR A 95 -6.20 3.10 -31.86
C TYR A 95 -4.94 2.65 -32.63
N GLY A 96 -4.07 1.87 -31.98
CA GLY A 96 -2.88 1.30 -32.60
C GLY A 96 -3.18 0.43 -33.82
N VAL A 97 -4.18 -0.46 -33.71
CA VAL A 97 -4.59 -1.36 -34.80
C VAL A 97 -5.30 -0.63 -35.94
N GLU A 98 -6.17 0.34 -35.64
CA GLU A 98 -6.94 1.07 -36.65
C GLU A 98 -6.11 2.10 -37.45
N ASN A 99 -4.91 2.46 -36.98
CA ASN A 99 -4.05 3.47 -37.58
C ASN A 99 -2.66 2.92 -37.96
N PRO A 100 -2.55 1.90 -38.84
CA PRO A 100 -1.27 1.26 -39.18
C PRO A 100 -0.27 2.22 -39.86
N ASN A 101 -0.75 3.32 -40.43
CA ASN A 101 0.09 4.36 -41.06
C ASN A 101 0.54 5.46 -40.07
N GLY A 102 0.02 5.47 -38.84
CA GLY A 102 0.36 6.44 -37.79
C GLY A 102 1.64 6.06 -37.04
N GLU A 103 2.77 5.96 -37.73
CA GLU A 103 3.95 5.20 -37.29
C GLU A 103 4.35 5.35 -35.81
N VAL A 104 4.49 6.56 -35.27
CA VAL A 104 4.98 6.74 -33.88
C VAL A 104 3.85 6.72 -32.86
N LEU A 105 2.76 7.45 -33.13
CA LEU A 105 1.68 7.60 -32.16
C LEU A 105 0.86 6.30 -32.02
N ALA A 106 0.55 5.62 -33.13
CA ALA A 106 -0.19 4.37 -33.11
C ALA A 106 0.61 3.27 -32.39
N LYS A 107 1.93 3.23 -32.62
CA LYS A 107 2.82 2.27 -31.96
C LYS A 107 3.01 2.57 -30.48
N ALA A 108 3.23 3.84 -30.11
CA ALA A 108 3.29 4.25 -28.71
C ALA A 108 1.97 3.96 -27.96
N ALA A 109 0.82 4.21 -28.62
CA ALA A 109 -0.49 3.86 -28.06
C ALA A 109 -0.63 2.35 -27.84
N SER A 110 -0.23 1.51 -28.80
CA SER A 110 -0.28 0.05 -28.64
C SER A 110 0.61 -0.44 -27.49
N ILE A 111 1.87 0.02 -27.43
CA ILE A 111 2.82 -0.33 -26.37
C ILE A 111 2.25 0.06 -25.00
N TYR A 112 1.74 1.29 -24.87
CA TYR A 112 1.13 1.76 -23.63
C TYR A 112 -0.18 1.02 -23.28
N GLY A 113 -0.95 0.58 -24.27
CA GLY A 113 -2.15 -0.22 -24.06
C GLY A 113 -1.82 -1.60 -23.47
N ASP A 114 -0.86 -2.32 -24.06
CA ASP A 114 -0.45 -3.65 -23.60
C ASP A 114 0.18 -3.60 -22.20
N ALA A 115 1.08 -2.64 -22.00
CA ALA A 115 1.59 -2.20 -20.72
C ALA A 115 0.53 -2.00 -19.63
N ARG A 116 -0.48 -1.17 -19.92
CA ARG A 116 -1.55 -0.83 -18.99
C ARG A 116 -2.31 -2.08 -18.57
N LYS A 117 -2.59 -2.99 -19.51
CA LYS A 117 -3.19 -4.30 -19.21
C LYS A 117 -2.40 -5.10 -18.19
N HIS A 118 -1.06 -5.12 -18.31
CA HIS A 118 -0.19 -5.78 -17.33
C HIS A 118 -0.20 -5.06 -15.97
N ALA A 119 -0.21 -3.72 -15.95
CA ALA A 119 -0.32 -2.97 -14.71
C ALA A 119 -1.66 -3.22 -13.98
N GLU A 120 -2.78 -3.31 -14.70
CA GLU A 120 -4.08 -3.65 -14.12
C GLU A 120 -4.11 -5.07 -13.55
N LYS A 121 -3.37 -6.00 -14.15
CA LYS A 121 -3.22 -7.37 -13.64
C LYS A 121 -2.56 -7.38 -12.25
N GLU A 122 -1.59 -6.50 -12.02
CA GLU A 122 -0.96 -6.36 -10.70
C GLU A 122 -1.93 -5.78 -9.65
N VAL A 123 -2.84 -4.88 -10.03
CA VAL A 123 -3.91 -4.38 -9.14
C VAL A 123 -4.89 -5.52 -8.78
N GLU A 124 -5.23 -6.35 -9.77
CA GLU A 124 -6.10 -7.51 -9.55
C GLU A 124 -5.49 -8.51 -8.55
N ASP A 125 -4.19 -8.79 -8.69
CA ASP A 125 -3.48 -9.72 -7.81
C ASP A 125 -3.29 -9.14 -6.40
N LEU A 126 -3.07 -7.83 -6.27
CA LEU A 126 -3.10 -7.13 -4.97
C LEU A 126 -4.46 -7.28 -4.28
N ASN A 127 -5.56 -7.04 -5.00
CA ASN A 127 -6.92 -7.18 -4.47
C ASN A 127 -7.20 -8.62 -3.98
N LYS A 128 -6.76 -9.64 -4.73
CA LYS A 128 -6.89 -11.06 -4.34
C LYS A 128 -6.10 -11.36 -3.07
N LEU A 129 -4.91 -10.79 -2.94
CA LEU A 129 -4.07 -10.95 -1.76
C LEU A 129 -4.73 -10.27 -0.54
N PHE A 130 -5.20 -9.03 -0.67
CA PHE A 130 -5.94 -8.35 0.40
C PHE A 130 -7.18 -9.15 0.83
N PHE A 131 -7.92 -9.72 -0.12
CA PHE A 131 -9.07 -10.54 0.21
C PHE A 131 -8.69 -11.79 1.02
N SER A 132 -7.80 -12.62 0.47
CA SER A 132 -7.46 -13.94 1.04
C SER A 132 -6.56 -13.85 2.27
N GLN A 133 -5.61 -12.93 2.28
CA GLN A 133 -4.65 -12.80 3.36
C GLN A 133 -5.11 -11.85 4.45
N VAL A 134 -6.00 -10.88 4.21
CA VAL A 134 -6.35 -9.87 5.22
C VAL A 134 -7.83 -9.95 5.61
N LEU A 135 -8.72 -9.84 4.63
CA LEU A 135 -10.16 -9.77 4.89
C LEU A 135 -10.72 -11.07 5.45
N GLU A 136 -10.47 -12.20 4.79
CA GLU A 136 -11.01 -13.50 5.24
C GLU A 136 -10.54 -13.87 6.65
N PRO A 137 -9.25 -13.81 7.01
CA PRO A 137 -8.79 -14.17 8.35
C PRO A 137 -9.33 -13.24 9.44
N LEU A 138 -9.39 -11.92 9.20
CA LEU A 138 -9.94 -10.98 10.18
C LEU A 138 -11.45 -11.15 10.35
N ARG A 139 -12.21 -11.37 9.27
CA ARG A 139 -13.65 -11.67 9.35
C ARG A 139 -13.90 -12.97 10.12
N ALA A 140 -13.14 -14.02 9.83
CA ALA A 140 -13.25 -15.29 10.54
C ALA A 140 -13.00 -15.12 12.05
N MET A 141 -11.97 -14.35 12.44
CA MET A 141 -11.72 -14.04 13.84
C MET A 141 -12.84 -13.20 14.48
N LEU A 142 -13.39 -12.22 13.77
CA LEU A 142 -14.47 -11.36 14.27
C LEU A 142 -15.81 -12.09 14.41
N ALA A 143 -16.04 -13.13 13.60
CA ALA A 143 -17.23 -13.97 13.62
C ALA A 143 -17.09 -15.21 14.51
N GLY A 144 -15.87 -15.54 14.97
CA GLY A 144 -15.60 -16.74 15.75
C GLY A 144 -16.17 -16.65 17.16
N SER A 145 -16.70 -17.77 17.67
CA SER A 145 -17.25 -17.87 19.04
C SER A 145 -16.27 -17.64 20.20
N PRO A 146 -14.93 -17.84 20.09
CA PRO A 146 -14.05 -17.79 21.27
C PRO A 146 -14.11 -16.48 22.05
N LEU A 147 -14.29 -15.33 21.37
CA LEU A 147 -14.40 -14.04 22.04
C LEU A 147 -15.74 -13.91 22.79
N GLU A 148 -16.83 -14.32 22.17
CA GLU A 148 -18.16 -14.35 22.77
C GLU A 148 -18.19 -15.30 23.98
N ASP A 149 -17.64 -16.50 23.86
CA ASP A 149 -17.54 -17.50 24.93
C ASP A 149 -16.72 -16.95 26.11
N ALA A 150 -15.57 -16.34 25.85
CA ALA A 150 -14.73 -15.71 26.88
C ALA A 150 -15.46 -14.54 27.59
N ARG A 151 -16.23 -13.73 26.84
CA ARG A 151 -17.07 -12.67 27.42
C ARG A 151 -18.20 -13.22 28.27
N HIS A 152 -18.82 -14.33 27.88
CA HIS A 152 -19.83 -14.99 28.68
C HIS A 152 -19.28 -15.51 30.01
N LEU A 153 -18.06 -16.08 30.01
CA LEU A 153 -17.36 -16.47 31.25
C LEU A 153 -17.13 -15.26 32.16
N ALA A 154 -16.61 -14.15 31.61
CA ALA A 154 -16.39 -12.93 32.37
C ALA A 154 -17.68 -12.33 32.96
N GLN A 155 -18.79 -12.37 32.20
CA GLN A 155 -20.10 -11.94 32.68
C GLN A 155 -20.63 -12.84 33.81
N ARG A 156 -20.47 -14.17 33.71
CA ARG A 156 -20.84 -15.10 34.77
C ARG A 156 -20.01 -14.84 36.04
N TYR A 157 -18.71 -14.62 35.89
CA TYR A 157 -17.83 -14.25 37.01
C TYR A 157 -18.31 -12.96 37.69
N SER A 158 -18.64 -11.92 36.92
CA SER A 158 -19.15 -10.66 37.46
C SER A 158 -20.45 -10.86 38.27
N LYS A 159 -21.35 -11.72 37.82
CA LYS A 159 -22.59 -12.05 38.56
C LYS A 159 -22.27 -12.79 39.86
N MET A 160 -21.40 -13.79 39.81
CA MET A 160 -21.01 -14.57 40.99
C MET A 160 -20.28 -13.70 42.03
N ARG A 161 -19.49 -12.73 41.58
CA ARG A 161 -18.85 -11.75 42.44
C ARG A 161 -19.87 -10.87 43.17
N GLN A 162 -20.90 -10.41 42.47
CA GLN A 162 -21.99 -9.65 43.09
C GLN A 162 -22.75 -10.49 44.13
N GLU A 163 -22.99 -11.77 43.84
CA GLU A 163 -23.59 -12.71 44.79
C GLU A 163 -22.69 -12.88 46.04
N ALA A 164 -21.37 -12.88 45.86
CA ALA A 164 -20.41 -13.01 46.96
C ALA A 164 -20.38 -11.78 47.86
N GLU A 165 -20.50 -10.59 47.30
CA GLU A 165 -20.65 -9.35 48.06
C GLU A 165 -21.94 -9.36 48.91
N ILE A 166 -23.06 -9.83 48.33
CA ILE A 166 -24.34 -9.94 49.05
C ILE A 166 -24.24 -10.97 50.17
N GLN A 167 -23.66 -12.14 49.89
CA GLN A 167 -23.48 -13.20 50.89
C GLN A 167 -22.55 -12.77 52.02
N ALA A 168 -21.52 -11.98 51.72
CA ALA A 168 -20.64 -11.42 52.73
C ALA A 168 -21.36 -10.49 53.70
N ALA A 169 -22.20 -9.60 53.17
CA ALA A 169 -23.01 -8.72 53.99
C ALA A 169 -23.96 -9.52 54.90
N GLU A 170 -24.48 -10.67 54.43
CA GLU A 170 -25.26 -11.58 55.27
C GLU A 170 -24.43 -12.24 56.37
N VAL A 171 -23.21 -12.71 56.06
CA VAL A 171 -22.30 -13.25 57.08
C VAL A 171 -22.03 -12.21 58.17
N SER A 172 -21.69 -10.97 57.79
CA SER A 172 -21.47 -9.88 58.75
C SER A 172 -22.70 -9.62 59.63
N ARG A 173 -23.90 -9.59 59.05
CA ARG A 173 -25.15 -9.44 59.82
C ARG A 173 -25.37 -10.58 60.81
N ARG A 174 -25.08 -11.83 60.41
CA ARG A 174 -25.23 -13.02 61.26
C ARG A 174 -24.18 -13.03 62.38
N GLN A 175 -22.96 -12.58 62.11
CA GLN A 175 -21.90 -12.44 63.12
C GLN A 175 -22.32 -11.45 64.22
N VAL A 176 -22.89 -10.30 63.85
CA VAL A 176 -23.43 -9.33 64.82
C VAL A 176 -24.55 -9.97 65.65
N ARG A 177 -25.50 -10.68 65.04
CA ARG A 177 -26.58 -11.37 65.78
C ARG A 177 -26.09 -12.44 66.75
N VAL A 178 -25.02 -13.17 66.40
CA VAL A 178 -24.41 -14.15 67.31
C VAL A 178 -23.71 -13.44 68.48
N ARG A 179 -23.07 -12.29 68.25
CA ARG A 179 -22.48 -11.46 69.31
C ARG A 179 -23.54 -10.90 70.26
N GLU A 180 -24.71 -10.52 69.74
CA GLU A 180 -25.83 -10.01 70.54
C GLU A 180 -26.56 -11.14 71.31
N ALA A 181 -26.77 -12.29 70.66
CA ALA A 181 -27.51 -13.42 71.21
C ALA A 181 -26.87 -14.76 70.77
N PRO A 182 -25.95 -15.33 71.58
CA PRO A 182 -25.19 -16.53 71.24
C PRO A 182 -26.01 -17.82 71.47
N ILE A 183 -27.22 -17.86 70.94
CA ILE A 183 -28.09 -19.05 71.00
C ILE A 183 -27.73 -20.05 69.89
N PRO A 184 -27.92 -21.36 70.12
CA PRO A 184 -27.56 -22.40 69.14
C PRO A 184 -28.14 -22.17 67.73
N GLU A 185 -29.35 -21.63 67.63
CA GLU A 185 -29.99 -21.31 66.35
C GLU A 185 -29.23 -20.23 65.55
N ASN A 186 -28.78 -19.16 66.21
CA ASN A 186 -28.03 -18.08 65.57
C ASN A 186 -26.65 -18.56 65.11
N VAL A 187 -25.99 -19.39 65.93
CA VAL A 187 -24.70 -20.01 65.59
C VAL A 187 -24.84 -20.92 64.37
N ALA A 188 -25.85 -21.81 64.34
CA ALA A 188 -26.12 -22.67 63.20
C ALA A 188 -26.39 -21.87 61.90
N LYS A 189 -27.15 -20.77 62.03
CA LYS A 189 -27.45 -19.83 60.94
C LYS A 189 -26.23 -19.07 60.43
N LEU A 190 -25.25 -18.78 61.29
CA LEU A 190 -23.98 -18.18 60.91
C LEU A 190 -23.11 -19.19 60.16
N LEU A 191 -22.92 -20.39 60.73
CA LEU A 191 -22.14 -21.46 60.11
C LEU A 191 -22.66 -21.80 58.70
N ALA A 192 -23.98 -21.91 58.53
CA ALA A 192 -24.57 -22.15 57.20
C ALA A 192 -24.27 -21.01 56.21
N ALA A 193 -24.27 -19.75 56.67
CA ALA A 193 -23.93 -18.61 55.82
C ALA A 193 -22.43 -18.57 55.47
N GLU A 194 -21.56 -18.98 56.40
CA GLU A 194 -20.12 -19.09 56.20
C GLU A 194 -19.75 -20.24 55.24
N THR A 195 -20.38 -21.41 55.36
CA THR A 195 -20.22 -22.53 54.41
C THR A 195 -20.61 -22.10 53.00
N LYS A 196 -21.78 -21.46 52.84
CA LYS A 196 -22.22 -20.95 51.53
C LYS A 196 -21.26 -19.91 50.95
N MET A 197 -20.68 -19.06 51.81
CA MET A 197 -19.67 -18.10 51.39
C MET A 197 -18.38 -18.79 50.92
N GLN A 198 -17.92 -19.84 51.60
CA GLN A 198 -16.75 -20.61 51.20
C GLN A 198 -16.97 -21.30 49.83
N GLU A 199 -18.12 -21.93 49.62
CA GLU A 199 -18.48 -22.55 48.33
C GLU A 199 -18.49 -21.52 47.20
N LEU A 200 -19.10 -20.35 47.44
CA LEU A 200 -19.19 -19.29 46.45
C LEU A 200 -17.81 -18.71 46.11
N LYS A 201 -16.94 -18.51 47.11
CA LYS A 201 -15.55 -18.08 46.88
C LYS A 201 -14.76 -19.11 46.05
N ALA A 202 -14.92 -20.40 46.32
CA ALA A 202 -14.26 -21.46 45.56
C ALA A 202 -14.72 -21.48 44.10
N ASN A 203 -16.04 -21.45 43.86
CA ASN A 203 -16.62 -21.40 42.51
C ASN A 203 -16.19 -20.14 41.75
N MET A 204 -16.18 -18.99 42.42
CA MET A 204 -15.76 -17.72 41.84
C MET A 204 -14.29 -17.72 41.44
N ALA A 205 -13.42 -18.31 42.27
CA ALA A 205 -12.00 -18.42 41.98
C ALA A 205 -11.72 -19.30 40.74
N VAL A 206 -12.44 -20.42 40.60
CA VAL A 206 -12.34 -21.29 39.41
C VAL A 206 -12.82 -20.55 38.16
N LEU A 207 -14.03 -19.99 38.21
CA LEU A 207 -14.62 -19.30 37.08
C LEU A 207 -13.83 -18.06 36.67
N GLY A 208 -13.27 -17.32 37.63
CA GLY A 208 -12.42 -16.16 37.36
C GLY A 208 -11.12 -16.55 36.66
N LYS A 209 -10.48 -17.66 37.05
CA LYS A 209 -9.30 -18.21 36.37
C LYS A 209 -9.63 -18.65 34.94
N GLU A 210 -10.75 -19.34 34.74
CA GLU A 210 -11.22 -19.75 33.41
C GLU A 210 -11.49 -18.55 32.50
N ALA A 211 -12.23 -17.55 33.00
CA ALA A 211 -12.51 -16.32 32.27
C ALA A 211 -11.22 -15.56 31.90
N ALA A 212 -10.26 -15.49 32.83
CA ALA A 212 -9.01 -14.79 32.61
C ALA A 212 -8.14 -15.51 31.57
N ALA A 213 -8.04 -16.83 31.67
CA ALA A 213 -7.31 -17.65 30.70
C ALA A 213 -7.93 -17.55 29.30
N ALA A 214 -9.26 -17.64 29.20
CA ALA A 214 -9.98 -17.52 27.93
C ALA A 214 -9.79 -16.14 27.28
N LEU A 215 -9.96 -15.05 28.04
CA LEU A 215 -9.77 -13.69 27.52
C LEU A 215 -8.30 -13.42 27.14
N ALA A 216 -7.34 -13.90 27.92
CA ALA A 216 -5.91 -13.75 27.60
C ALA A 216 -5.52 -14.53 26.34
N ALA A 217 -6.08 -15.73 26.14
CA ALA A 217 -5.86 -16.51 24.92
C ALA A 217 -6.43 -15.79 23.68
N VAL A 218 -7.66 -15.27 23.78
CA VAL A 218 -8.29 -14.48 22.71
C VAL A 218 -7.48 -13.21 22.44
N GLU A 219 -7.05 -12.50 23.48
CA GLU A 219 -6.25 -11.30 23.36
C GLU A 219 -4.94 -11.56 22.59
N SER A 220 -4.20 -12.60 22.97
CA SER A 220 -2.96 -12.98 22.31
C SER A 220 -3.20 -13.40 20.85
N GLN A 221 -4.31 -14.09 20.59
CA GLN A 221 -4.70 -14.45 19.22
C GLN A 221 -5.04 -13.21 18.38
N GLN A 222 -5.80 -12.27 18.93
CA GLN A 222 -6.12 -11.01 18.28
C GLN A 222 -4.86 -10.23 17.90
N GLU A 223 -3.92 -10.06 18.84
CA GLU A 223 -2.66 -9.36 18.58
C GLU A 223 -1.85 -10.03 17.47
N ARG A 224 -1.61 -11.33 17.61
CA ARG A 224 -0.77 -12.08 16.69
C ARG A 224 -1.34 -12.07 15.28
N LEU A 225 -2.64 -12.36 15.16
CA LEU A 225 -3.29 -12.40 13.85
C LEU A 225 -3.32 -11.00 13.23
N THR A 226 -3.76 -9.97 13.97
CA THR A 226 -3.81 -8.60 13.45
C THR A 226 -2.43 -8.11 13.03
N PHE A 227 -1.39 -8.34 13.82
CA PHE A 227 -0.03 -7.99 13.46
C PHE A 227 0.41 -8.68 12.15
N GLN A 228 0.20 -9.99 12.04
CA GLN A 228 0.52 -10.73 10.82
C GLN A 228 -0.24 -10.19 9.59
N ARG A 229 -1.49 -9.76 9.77
CA ARG A 229 -2.29 -9.20 8.68
C ARG A 229 -1.80 -7.82 8.24
N LEU A 230 -1.37 -6.97 9.18
CA LEU A 230 -0.74 -5.69 8.86
C LEU A 230 0.59 -5.89 8.11
N VAL A 231 1.40 -6.86 8.50
CA VAL A 231 2.62 -7.22 7.76
C VAL A 231 2.28 -7.65 6.33
N ALA A 232 1.30 -8.53 6.16
CA ALA A 232 0.86 -8.99 4.84
C ALA A 232 0.36 -7.84 3.94
N MET A 233 -0.34 -6.84 4.51
CA MET A 233 -0.74 -5.64 3.77
C MET A 233 0.48 -4.87 3.25
N VAL A 234 1.44 -4.58 4.12
CA VAL A 234 2.65 -3.83 3.76
C VAL A 234 3.48 -4.56 2.70
N GLU A 235 3.67 -5.87 2.86
CA GLU A 235 4.43 -6.68 1.90
C GLU A 235 3.76 -6.71 0.53
N ALA A 236 2.44 -6.82 0.49
CA ALA A 236 1.68 -6.85 -0.75
C ALA A 236 1.68 -5.50 -1.46
N GLU A 237 1.47 -4.40 -0.74
CA GLU A 237 1.53 -3.04 -1.30
C GLU A 237 2.92 -2.75 -1.87
N LYS A 238 3.99 -3.10 -1.12
CA LYS A 238 5.37 -2.96 -1.58
C LYS A 238 5.59 -3.73 -2.88
N LEU A 239 5.22 -5.01 -2.91
CA LEU A 239 5.41 -5.88 -4.07
C LEU A 239 4.65 -5.35 -5.29
N TYR A 240 3.42 -4.89 -5.10
CA TYR A 240 2.60 -4.27 -6.14
C TYR A 240 3.31 -3.05 -6.75
N HIS A 241 3.78 -2.12 -5.91
CA HIS A 241 4.45 -0.91 -6.39
C HIS A 241 5.76 -1.21 -7.12
N GLU A 242 6.56 -2.17 -6.63
CA GLU A 242 7.78 -2.61 -7.29
C GLU A 242 7.50 -3.20 -8.67
N ARG A 243 6.47 -4.04 -8.80
CA ARG A 243 6.08 -4.66 -10.07
C ARG A 243 5.55 -3.64 -11.08
N VAL A 244 4.70 -2.70 -10.64
CA VAL A 244 4.22 -1.62 -11.49
C VAL A 244 5.36 -0.73 -11.96
N ALA A 245 6.33 -0.41 -11.09
CA ALA A 245 7.50 0.38 -11.46
C ALA A 245 8.35 -0.32 -12.54
N ILE A 246 8.55 -1.64 -12.43
CA ILE A 246 9.25 -2.43 -13.45
C ILE A 246 8.51 -2.39 -14.79
N ILE A 247 7.18 -2.60 -14.77
CA ILE A 247 6.35 -2.52 -15.97
C ILE A 247 6.55 -1.17 -16.64
N LEU A 248 6.31 -0.07 -15.92
CA LEU A 248 6.41 1.30 -16.43
C LEU A 248 7.81 1.65 -16.94
N GLY A 249 8.87 1.22 -16.25
CA GLY A 249 10.26 1.45 -16.68
C GLY A 249 10.60 0.77 -18.00
N ASN A 250 10.12 -0.47 -18.21
CA ASN A 250 10.33 -1.18 -19.49
C ASN A 250 9.64 -0.47 -20.65
N ILE A 251 8.44 0.04 -20.41
CA ILE A 251 7.62 0.73 -21.42
C ILE A 251 8.22 2.07 -21.81
N GLU A 252 8.70 2.83 -20.82
CA GLU A 252 9.38 4.09 -21.06
C GLU A 252 10.59 3.87 -21.98
N ALA A 253 11.41 2.85 -21.70
CA ALA A 253 12.55 2.50 -22.53
C ALA A 253 12.16 2.11 -23.96
N GLU A 254 11.06 1.36 -24.13
CA GLU A 254 10.56 0.96 -25.44
C GLU A 254 10.04 2.14 -26.27
N ILE A 255 9.26 3.03 -25.65
CA ILE A 255 8.72 4.24 -26.30
C ILE A 255 9.86 5.19 -26.71
N ILE A 256 10.88 5.36 -25.86
CA ILE A 256 12.06 6.18 -26.19
C ILE A 256 12.82 5.59 -27.37
N SER A 257 13.01 4.27 -27.39
CA SER A 257 13.67 3.57 -28.49
C SER A 257 12.89 3.73 -29.81
N GLU A 258 11.56 3.70 -29.77
CA GLU A 258 10.72 3.93 -30.94
C GLU A 258 10.86 5.36 -31.49
N LYS A 259 10.88 6.35 -30.59
CA LYS A 259 11.09 7.75 -30.95
C LYS A 259 12.44 7.94 -31.67
N GLN A 260 13.51 7.36 -31.12
CA GLN A 260 14.85 7.45 -31.70
C GLN A 260 14.92 6.79 -33.09
N ARG A 261 14.27 5.62 -33.28
CA ARG A 261 14.21 4.96 -34.59
C ARG A 261 13.52 5.81 -35.65
N LYS A 262 12.47 6.55 -35.28
CA LYS A 262 11.78 7.44 -36.22
C LYS A 262 12.62 8.66 -36.59
N GLU A 263 13.30 9.27 -35.62
CA GLU A 263 14.20 10.41 -35.85
C GLU A 263 15.39 10.01 -36.75
N ALA A 264 15.83 8.74 -36.67
CA ALA A 264 16.89 8.18 -37.50
C ALA A 264 16.45 7.69 -38.89
N ALA A 265 15.16 7.75 -39.27
CA ALA A 265 14.69 7.22 -40.55
C ALA A 265 14.70 8.27 -41.68
N PRO A 266 15.29 7.99 -42.87
CA PRO A 266 15.20 8.88 -44.02
C PRO A 266 13.77 8.98 -44.56
N PRO A 267 13.38 10.12 -45.18
CA PRO A 267 12.04 10.29 -45.71
C PRO A 267 11.75 9.26 -46.82
N VAL A 268 10.66 8.51 -46.65
CA VAL A 268 10.13 7.61 -47.69
C VAL A 268 9.76 8.45 -48.91
N ALA A 269 10.46 8.25 -50.02
CA ALA A 269 10.08 8.83 -51.31
C ALA A 269 8.70 8.29 -51.72
N THR A 270 7.67 9.13 -51.60
CA THR A 270 6.38 8.89 -52.24
C THR A 270 6.60 8.97 -53.76
N LEU A 271 6.56 7.83 -54.44
CA LEU A 271 6.46 7.80 -55.90
C LEU A 271 5.11 8.44 -56.31
N PRO A 272 5.08 9.51 -57.11
CA PRO A 272 3.83 10.00 -57.65
C PRO A 272 3.36 9.05 -58.75
N VAL A 273 2.18 8.46 -58.52
CA VAL A 273 1.41 7.77 -59.55
C VAL A 273 0.79 8.83 -60.48
N ASN A 274 1.03 8.64 -61.79
CA ASN A 274 0.51 9.35 -62.97
C ASN A 274 1.35 10.52 -63.55
N PRO A 275 1.69 10.49 -64.85
CA PRO A 275 2.27 11.62 -65.56
C PRO A 275 1.17 12.49 -66.22
N PRO A 276 1.29 13.83 -66.12
CA PRO A 276 0.88 14.71 -67.21
C PRO A 276 1.93 15.80 -67.54
N PRO A 277 1.80 16.50 -68.69
CA PRO A 277 2.92 16.76 -69.59
C PRO A 277 3.67 18.07 -69.31
N ALA A 278 4.96 18.02 -69.69
CA ALA A 278 5.88 19.11 -70.04
C ALA A 278 5.47 20.54 -69.63
N HIS A 279 6.17 21.13 -68.64
CA HIS A 279 6.61 22.53 -68.69
C HIS A 279 7.71 22.83 -67.63
N ILE A 280 8.86 23.28 -68.15
CA ILE A 280 9.89 24.17 -67.57
C ILE A 280 10.78 23.59 -66.45
N PRO A 281 12.11 23.48 -66.66
CA PRO A 281 13.04 23.03 -65.61
C PRO A 281 13.20 24.13 -64.55
N GLU A 282 12.63 23.91 -63.36
CA GLU A 282 13.12 24.59 -62.16
C GLU A 282 14.59 24.21 -62.00
N LYS A 283 15.48 25.21 -62.06
CA LYS A 283 16.91 25.04 -61.84
C LYS A 283 17.14 24.48 -60.43
N THR A 284 17.27 23.17 -60.32
CA THR A 284 17.74 22.48 -59.11
C THR A 284 19.14 23.03 -58.80
N LYS A 285 19.25 23.87 -57.76
CA LYS A 285 20.54 24.38 -57.30
C LYS A 285 21.27 23.26 -56.57
N TYR A 286 22.02 22.45 -57.31
CA TYR A 286 22.98 21.53 -56.72
C TYR A 286 23.99 22.32 -55.87
N CYS A 287 24.28 21.84 -54.66
CA CYS A 287 25.39 22.37 -53.87
C CYS A 287 26.41 21.27 -53.56
N LEU A 288 27.68 21.64 -53.62
CA LEU A 288 28.75 20.79 -53.17
C LEU A 288 28.86 20.90 -51.64
N ALA A 289 28.96 19.77 -50.96
CA ALA A 289 29.24 19.71 -49.54
C ALA A 289 30.36 18.69 -49.28
N GLU A 290 31.05 18.85 -48.15
CA GLU A 290 32.07 17.92 -47.67
C GLU A 290 31.57 17.26 -46.39
N ALA A 291 31.71 15.93 -46.30
CA ALA A 291 31.32 15.17 -45.12
C ALA A 291 32.24 15.52 -43.94
N ILE A 292 31.65 16.04 -42.87
CA ILE A 292 32.34 16.36 -41.62
C ILE A 292 32.21 15.23 -40.58
N HIS A 293 31.26 14.31 -40.82
CA HIS A 293 31.04 13.10 -40.02
C HIS A 293 30.89 11.89 -40.94
N SER A 294 31.36 10.72 -40.49
CA SER A 294 31.09 9.47 -41.18
C SER A 294 29.64 9.03 -40.96
N PHE A 295 29.02 8.50 -42.00
CA PHE A 295 27.67 7.93 -41.96
C PHE A 295 27.70 6.59 -42.70
N GLU A 296 27.20 5.53 -42.07
CA GLU A 296 27.11 4.20 -42.66
C GLU A 296 25.65 3.94 -43.04
N ALA A 297 25.38 3.69 -44.31
CA ALA A 297 24.04 3.41 -44.80
C ALA A 297 23.51 2.08 -44.25
N GLU A 298 22.34 2.12 -43.64
CA GLU A 298 21.63 0.94 -43.13
C GLU A 298 20.64 0.36 -44.16
N SER A 299 20.38 1.10 -45.24
CA SER A 299 19.50 0.70 -46.33
C SER A 299 20.05 1.05 -47.70
N GLU A 300 19.57 0.38 -48.74
CA GLU A 300 19.94 0.69 -50.15
C GLU A 300 19.50 2.09 -50.60
N LYS A 301 18.67 2.78 -49.82
CA LYS A 301 18.21 4.15 -50.08
C LYS A 301 19.14 5.19 -49.46
N GLU A 302 20.05 4.79 -48.59
CA GLU A 302 20.99 5.66 -47.89
C GLU A 302 22.36 5.67 -48.58
N LEU A 303 23.10 6.76 -48.39
CA LEU A 303 24.43 6.95 -48.95
C LEU A 303 25.47 6.99 -47.84
N SER A 304 26.31 5.96 -47.75
CA SER A 304 27.45 6.00 -46.82
C SER A 304 28.41 7.13 -47.21
N LEU A 305 28.89 7.86 -46.21
CA LEU A 305 29.86 8.94 -46.34
C LEU A 305 31.00 8.71 -45.35
N SER A 306 32.24 8.94 -45.79
CA SER A 306 33.40 9.04 -44.89
C SER A 306 33.79 10.51 -44.71
N VAL A 307 34.34 10.87 -43.55
CA VAL A 307 34.86 12.22 -43.32
C VAL A 307 35.83 12.62 -44.45
N GLY A 308 35.60 13.79 -45.05
CA GLY A 308 36.36 14.32 -46.18
C GLY A 308 35.78 13.99 -47.56
N ASP A 309 34.77 13.12 -47.65
CA ASP A 309 34.09 12.85 -48.92
C ASP A 309 33.34 14.09 -49.43
N TYR A 310 33.40 14.32 -50.75
CA TYR A 310 32.64 15.39 -51.40
C TYR A 310 31.35 14.83 -51.98
N VAL A 311 30.23 15.39 -51.54
CA VAL A 311 28.88 15.00 -51.98
C VAL A 311 28.21 16.14 -52.74
N VAL A 312 27.58 15.80 -53.86
CA VAL A 312 26.72 16.73 -54.61
C VAL A 312 25.31 16.61 -54.04
N VAL A 313 24.91 17.57 -53.21
CA VAL A 313 23.57 17.63 -52.61
C VAL A 313 22.58 18.09 -53.68
N ARG A 314 21.58 17.26 -53.94
CA ARG A 314 20.51 17.51 -54.93
C ARG A 314 19.25 18.06 -54.29
N LYS A 315 18.95 17.60 -53.08
CA LYS A 315 17.73 17.94 -52.35
C LYS A 315 18.00 17.97 -50.85
N VAL A 316 17.52 19.00 -50.18
CA VAL A 316 17.52 19.10 -48.72
C VAL A 316 16.06 19.08 -48.28
N THR A 317 15.69 18.18 -47.38
CA THR A 317 14.34 18.13 -46.81
C THR A 317 14.29 18.89 -45.48
N GLN A 318 13.09 19.36 -45.11
CA GLN A 318 12.86 19.98 -43.81
C GLN A 318 12.97 18.99 -42.64
N SER A 319 13.07 17.68 -42.93
CA SER A 319 13.20 16.60 -41.93
C SER A 319 14.65 16.35 -41.49
N GLY A 320 15.60 17.21 -41.87
CA GLY A 320 17.01 17.04 -41.51
C GLY A 320 17.79 16.05 -42.38
N TRP A 321 17.22 15.61 -43.51
CA TRP A 321 17.88 14.70 -44.46
C TRP A 321 18.21 15.40 -45.77
N SER A 322 19.31 14.97 -46.39
CA SER A 322 19.76 15.42 -47.69
C SER A 322 19.93 14.24 -48.63
N GLU A 323 19.49 14.40 -49.87
CA GLU A 323 19.76 13.46 -50.96
C GLU A 323 20.94 13.99 -51.77
N GLY A 324 21.91 13.14 -52.04
CA GLY A 324 23.07 13.54 -52.83
C GLY A 324 23.72 12.38 -53.57
N GLU A 325 24.83 12.69 -54.22
CA GLU A 325 25.68 11.73 -54.91
C GLU A 325 27.12 11.83 -54.40
N CYS A 326 27.71 10.69 -54.03
CA CYS A 326 29.12 10.58 -53.70
C CYS A 326 29.66 9.31 -54.37
N GLN A 327 30.83 9.40 -55.02
CA GLN A 327 31.52 8.26 -55.65
C GLN A 327 30.61 7.40 -56.57
N GLY A 328 29.70 8.03 -57.32
CA GLY A 328 28.78 7.35 -58.24
C GLY A 328 27.61 6.62 -57.58
N LYS A 329 27.43 6.75 -56.26
CA LYS A 329 26.27 6.24 -55.52
C LYS A 329 25.37 7.39 -55.10
N ALA A 330 24.07 7.19 -55.23
CA ALA A 330 23.04 8.13 -54.83
C ALA A 330 22.28 7.61 -53.63
N GLY A 331 21.96 8.48 -52.68
CA GLY A 331 21.17 8.11 -51.52
C GLY A 331 21.03 9.25 -50.53
N TRP A 332 20.34 8.94 -49.44
CA TRP A 332 20.04 9.86 -48.36
C TRP A 332 21.10 9.80 -47.26
N PHE A 333 21.42 10.95 -46.67
CA PHE A 333 22.28 11.09 -45.50
C PHE A 333 21.78 12.27 -44.64
N PRO A 334 22.12 12.32 -43.34
CA PRO A 334 21.71 13.42 -42.49
C PRO A 334 22.34 14.75 -42.94
N SER A 335 21.55 15.81 -43.05
CA SER A 335 22.01 17.12 -43.54
C SER A 335 23.12 17.72 -42.69
N ASP A 336 23.11 17.47 -41.38
CA ASP A 336 24.09 18.03 -40.43
C ASP A 336 25.45 17.30 -40.49
N TYR A 337 25.58 16.25 -41.29
CA TYR A 337 26.82 15.48 -41.44
C TYR A 337 27.72 16.03 -42.55
N VAL A 338 27.25 17.05 -43.26
CA VAL A 338 27.98 17.67 -44.38
C VAL A 338 28.01 19.19 -44.26
N GLU A 339 29.11 19.80 -44.67
CA GLU A 339 29.27 21.25 -44.67
C GLU A 339 29.38 21.78 -46.11
N LYS A 340 28.59 22.81 -46.45
CA LYS A 340 28.57 23.37 -47.81
C LYS A 340 29.92 24.00 -48.18
N ARG A 341 30.48 23.58 -49.32
CA ARG A 341 31.74 24.12 -49.86
C ARG A 341 31.45 24.95 -51.11
N GLN A 342 32.14 26.09 -51.26
CA GLN A 342 31.99 26.97 -52.44
C GLN A 342 32.91 26.59 -53.61
N ARG A 343 33.92 25.73 -53.40
CA ARG A 343 34.87 25.22 -54.41
C ARG A 343 35.38 23.83 -54.04
N VAL A 344 35.58 22.95 -55.02
CA VAL A 344 36.37 21.72 -54.88
C VAL A 344 37.85 22.14 -54.78
N PRO A 345 38.64 21.69 -53.78
CA PRO A 345 40.08 21.87 -53.82
C PRO A 345 40.67 21.10 -55.00
N THR A 346 41.30 21.79 -55.94
CA THR A 346 42.11 21.17 -57.01
C THR A 346 43.39 20.61 -56.40
N SER A 347 43.45 19.29 -56.20
CA SER A 347 44.70 18.58 -55.89
C SER A 347 45.53 18.38 -57.17
N ASN A 348 46.37 19.36 -57.50
CA ASN A 348 47.47 19.14 -58.45
C ASN A 348 48.61 18.38 -57.73
N GLY A 349 48.55 17.06 -57.75
CA GLY A 349 49.72 16.20 -57.51
C GLY A 349 50.43 15.95 -58.84
N ALA A 350 51.36 16.83 -59.22
CA ALA A 350 52.29 16.55 -60.31
C ALA A 350 53.42 15.66 -59.79
N THR A 351 53.49 14.47 -60.38
CA THR A 351 54.60 13.51 -60.32
C THR A 351 55.83 14.05 -61.04
N GLU A 352 57.02 13.96 -60.44
CA GLU A 352 58.37 13.86 -61.03
C GLU A 352 59.32 13.76 -59.80
N VAL A 353 60.05 12.67 -59.47
CA VAL A 353 60.97 11.78 -60.19
C VAL A 353 62.12 12.52 -60.88
N TYR A 354 63.23 12.59 -60.11
CA TYR A 354 64.59 13.11 -60.33
C TYR A 354 64.81 14.62 -60.29
#